data_AF-A0A9D5M659-F1
#
_entry.id   AF-A0A9D5M659-F1
#
_cell.length_a   1.000
_cell.length_b   1.000
_cell.length_c   1.000
_cell.angle_alpha   90.00
_cell.angle_beta   90.00
_cell.angle_gamma   90.00
#
_symmetry.space_group_name_H-M   'P 1'
#
loop_
_entity.id
_entity.type
_entity.pdbx_description
1 polymer ?
#
loop_
_entity_poly.entity_id
_entity_poly.type
_entity_poly.pdbx_seq_one_letter_code
_entity_poly.pdbx_strand_id
1 'polypeptide(L)'
;MIIQWIKDYPLNDFLLSAMQEAADQCLVQEEIPLKCSITVRICDDDQIQKINAEYRGMDRSTDVLSFPTVSYPQGLTAGKCVNRLRSEYDDETGACYLGDIIISVPHMIAQAHEYNHSQAREAAYLLVHGICHLMGYDHIAPDEKRNMRRMEEKILEAVSLRRVSGTDFSPEETELIEAAFLAMENSYSPYSHYPVGAAIRTNDERVFTGCNIENASFGLTNCAERTAAFKAVSEGACHFKAIAIAGRKPSWPCGACRQVLHEFSPGDLKIIIVAPGYEAETCFLSDLLPHAFGPNDLNTEEQKK
;
A
#
# COMPACT_ATOMS: atom_id res chain seq x y z
N MET A 1 5.74 -16.84 -12.40
CA MET A 1 4.42 -16.93 -13.04
C MET A 1 4.40 -15.96 -14.21
N ILE A 2 4.00 -16.41 -15.39
CA ILE A 2 3.80 -15.53 -16.53
C ILE A 2 2.38 -14.96 -16.43
N ILE A 3 2.23 -13.64 -16.41
CA ILE A 3 0.92 -13.00 -16.40
C ILE A 3 0.69 -12.31 -17.75
N GLN A 4 -0.36 -12.72 -18.44
CA GLN A 4 -0.87 -12.00 -19.59
C GLN A 4 -1.90 -10.96 -19.12
N TRP A 5 -1.52 -9.69 -19.17
CA TRP A 5 -2.37 -8.59 -18.74
C TRP A 5 -3.31 -8.13 -19.86
N ILE A 6 -4.61 -8.09 -19.59
CA ILE A 6 -5.62 -7.41 -20.41
C ILE A 6 -6.08 -6.18 -19.64
N LYS A 7 -5.70 -4.98 -20.09
CA LYS A 7 -5.95 -3.72 -19.37
C LYS A 7 -7.09 -2.93 -20.02
N ASP A 8 -8.32 -3.29 -19.70
CA ASP A 8 -9.52 -2.58 -20.15
C ASP A 8 -9.83 -1.35 -19.27
N TYR A 9 -9.21 -1.29 -18.08
CA TYR A 9 -9.27 -0.17 -17.13
C TYR A 9 -7.86 0.22 -16.67
N PRO A 10 -7.57 1.52 -16.40
CA PRO A 10 -6.25 1.98 -15.99
C PRO A 10 -5.83 1.42 -14.62
N LEU A 11 -4.59 0.92 -14.56
CA LEU A 11 -3.91 0.52 -13.34
C LEU A 11 -2.42 0.84 -13.50
N ASN A 12 -1.83 1.48 -12.49
CA ASN A 12 -0.44 1.94 -12.59
C ASN A 12 0.57 0.78 -12.51
N ASP A 13 1.78 1.01 -13.04
CA ASP A 13 2.81 -0.03 -13.12
C ASP A 13 3.34 -0.48 -11.75
N PHE A 14 3.25 0.36 -10.73
CA PHE A 14 3.62 -0.01 -9.36
C PHE A 14 2.71 -1.12 -8.81
N LEU A 15 1.39 -0.98 -8.99
CA LEU A 15 0.41 -1.99 -8.58
C LEU A 15 0.60 -3.29 -9.37
N LEU A 16 0.84 -3.20 -10.68
CA LEU A 16 1.09 -4.38 -11.52
C LEU A 16 2.37 -5.12 -11.10
N SER A 17 3.43 -4.39 -10.73
CA SER A 17 4.66 -4.99 -10.21
C SER A 17 4.42 -5.71 -8.89
N ALA A 18 3.67 -5.11 -7.96
CA ALA A 18 3.31 -5.70 -6.68
C ALA A 18 2.49 -7.00 -6.86
N MET A 19 1.53 -6.97 -7.79
CA MET A 19 0.73 -8.13 -8.17
C MET A 19 1.59 -9.24 -8.79
N GLN A 20 2.52 -8.91 -9.69
CA GLN A 20 3.43 -9.87 -10.32
C GLN A 20 4.30 -10.58 -9.27
N GLU A 21 4.85 -9.84 -8.30
CA GLU A 21 5.66 -10.42 -7.23
C GLU A 21 4.84 -11.38 -6.35
N ALA A 22 3.61 -11.00 -6.00
CA ALA A 22 2.70 -11.84 -5.23
C ALA A 22 2.30 -13.12 -5.98
N ALA A 23 2.07 -13.00 -7.28
CA ALA A 23 1.81 -14.13 -8.17
C ALA A 23 3.01 -15.09 -8.22
N ASP A 24 4.24 -14.58 -8.31
CA ASP A 24 5.44 -15.41 -8.29
C ASP A 24 5.57 -16.19 -6.98
N GLN A 25 5.26 -15.55 -5.85
CA GLN A 25 5.24 -16.20 -4.54
C GLN A 25 4.17 -17.31 -4.45
N CYS A 26 3.03 -17.20 -5.15
CA CYS A 26 2.04 -18.29 -5.17
C CYS A 26 2.67 -19.63 -5.59
N LEU A 27 3.47 -19.63 -6.67
CA LEU A 27 4.11 -20.86 -7.15
C LEU A 27 5.19 -21.37 -6.18
N VAL A 28 5.95 -20.44 -5.58
CA VAL A 28 6.99 -20.78 -4.60
C VAL A 28 6.37 -21.42 -3.36
N GLN A 29 5.31 -20.82 -2.82
CA GLN A 29 4.68 -21.29 -1.58
C GLN A 29 3.88 -22.60 -1.76
N GLU A 30 3.41 -22.89 -2.98
CA GLU A 30 2.85 -24.19 -3.37
C GLU A 30 3.90 -25.20 -3.88
N GLU A 31 5.19 -24.85 -3.82
CA GLU A 31 6.28 -25.76 -4.24
C GLU A 31 6.12 -26.29 -5.68
N ILE A 32 5.50 -25.49 -6.58
CA ILE A 32 5.25 -25.90 -7.97
C ILE A 32 6.56 -25.79 -8.76
N PRO A 33 7.09 -26.91 -9.31
CA PRO A 33 8.36 -26.90 -10.03
C PRO A 33 8.23 -26.47 -11.50
N LEU A 34 7.00 -26.21 -11.97
CA LEU A 34 6.68 -25.89 -13.35
C LEU A 34 6.51 -24.38 -13.54
N LYS A 35 6.87 -23.88 -14.71
CA LYS A 35 6.41 -22.55 -15.14
C LYS A 35 4.90 -22.60 -15.34
N CYS A 36 4.20 -21.62 -14.80
CA CYS A 36 2.76 -21.46 -14.96
C CYS A 36 2.44 -20.11 -15.56
N SER A 37 1.33 -20.04 -16.30
CA SER A 37 0.78 -18.84 -16.89
C SER A 37 -0.68 -18.63 -16.46
N ILE A 38 -1.07 -17.36 -16.37
CA ILE A 38 -2.45 -16.92 -16.14
C ILE A 38 -2.75 -15.71 -17.03
N THR A 39 -4.03 -15.51 -17.33
CA THR A 39 -4.52 -14.25 -17.88
C THR A 39 -5.19 -13.44 -16.78
N VAL A 40 -4.83 -12.16 -16.66
CA VAL A 40 -5.45 -11.25 -15.70
C VAL A 40 -6.06 -10.08 -16.46
N ARG A 41 -7.39 -9.97 -16.41
CA ARG A 41 -8.14 -8.84 -16.96
C ARG A 41 -8.43 -7.82 -15.86
N ILE A 42 -8.02 -6.59 -16.10
CA ILE A 42 -8.28 -5.42 -15.27
C ILE A 42 -9.42 -4.63 -15.90
N CYS A 43 -10.52 -4.45 -15.18
CA CYS A 43 -11.76 -3.90 -15.72
C CYS A 43 -12.53 -3.01 -14.71
N ASP A 44 -13.64 -2.44 -15.16
CA ASP A 44 -14.62 -1.73 -14.32
C ASP A 44 -15.76 -2.65 -13.86
N ASP A 45 -16.66 -2.09 -13.05
CA ASP A 45 -17.81 -2.82 -12.48
C ASP A 45 -18.82 -3.27 -13.54
N ASP A 46 -19.04 -2.46 -14.58
CA ASP A 46 -19.95 -2.79 -15.67
C ASP A 46 -19.47 -4.01 -16.45
N GLN A 47 -18.17 -4.10 -16.72
CA GLN A 47 -17.56 -5.22 -17.40
C GLN A 47 -17.57 -6.49 -16.54
N ILE A 48 -17.16 -6.42 -15.28
CA ILE A 48 -17.14 -7.62 -14.43
C ILE A 48 -18.56 -8.12 -14.16
N GLN A 49 -19.56 -7.23 -14.04
CA GLN A 49 -20.97 -7.61 -13.91
C GLN A 49 -21.47 -8.38 -15.15
N LYS A 50 -21.13 -7.92 -16.37
CA LYS A 50 -21.49 -8.62 -17.61
C LYS A 50 -20.89 -10.03 -17.64
N ILE A 51 -19.61 -10.16 -17.30
CA ILE A 51 -18.92 -11.46 -17.24
C ILE A 51 -19.56 -12.35 -16.16
N ASN A 52 -19.91 -11.79 -15.01
CA ASN A 52 -20.56 -12.52 -13.93
C ASN A 52 -21.96 -13.02 -14.34
N ALA A 53 -22.73 -12.19 -15.05
CA ALA A 53 -24.03 -12.58 -15.59
C ALA A 53 -23.91 -13.69 -16.64
N GLU A 54 -22.96 -13.56 -17.56
CA GLU A 54 -22.75 -14.49 -18.67
C GLU A 54 -22.25 -15.87 -18.20
N TYR A 55 -21.22 -15.90 -17.35
CA TYR A 55 -20.55 -17.14 -16.98
C TYR A 55 -21.03 -17.75 -15.65
N ARG A 56 -21.60 -16.95 -14.74
CA ARG A 56 -22.07 -17.41 -13.42
C ARG A 56 -23.57 -17.25 -13.23
N GLY A 57 -24.29 -16.64 -14.18
CA GLY A 57 -25.73 -16.36 -14.06
C GLY A 57 -26.06 -15.34 -12.96
N MET A 58 -25.08 -14.54 -12.52
CA MET A 58 -25.22 -13.55 -11.46
C MET A 58 -25.12 -12.13 -12.02
N ASP A 59 -26.25 -11.46 -12.18
CA ASP A 59 -26.31 -10.08 -12.67
C ASP A 59 -26.00 -9.06 -11.56
N ARG A 60 -24.75 -9.07 -11.10
CA ARG A 60 -24.19 -8.10 -10.16
C ARG A 60 -22.69 -7.99 -10.33
N SER A 61 -22.13 -6.82 -10.03
CA SER A 61 -20.69 -6.64 -9.92
C SER A 61 -20.11 -7.46 -8.76
N THR A 62 -18.83 -7.77 -8.84
CA THR A 62 -18.02 -8.38 -7.78
C THR A 62 -16.61 -7.83 -7.88
N ASP A 63 -15.79 -8.11 -6.88
CA ASP A 63 -14.38 -7.74 -6.82
C ASP A 63 -13.48 -8.58 -7.73
N VAL A 64 -13.63 -9.91 -7.70
CA VAL A 64 -12.80 -10.85 -8.47
C VAL A 64 -13.59 -12.07 -8.97
N LEU A 65 -13.25 -12.53 -10.17
CA LEU A 65 -13.72 -13.81 -10.73
C LEU A 65 -12.53 -14.66 -11.15
N SER A 66 -12.58 -15.96 -10.86
CA SER A 66 -11.58 -16.93 -11.30
C SER A 66 -12.21 -18.04 -12.13
N PHE A 67 -11.53 -18.42 -13.22
CA PHE A 67 -11.95 -19.47 -14.14
C PHE A 67 -10.80 -20.48 -14.34
N PRO A 68 -10.74 -21.56 -13.53
CA PRO A 68 -9.70 -22.57 -13.64
C PRO A 68 -9.83 -23.42 -14.90
N THR A 69 -8.70 -23.75 -15.52
CA THR A 69 -8.61 -24.76 -16.58
C THR A 69 -8.43 -26.17 -16.02
N VAL A 70 -7.82 -26.30 -14.84
CA VAL A 70 -7.58 -27.58 -14.15
C VAL A 70 -8.50 -27.73 -12.94
N SER A 71 -9.05 -28.93 -12.78
CA SER A 71 -9.71 -29.33 -11.55
C SER A 71 -8.87 -30.33 -10.76
N TYR A 72 -8.78 -30.11 -9.45
CA TYR A 72 -8.03 -30.96 -8.52
C TYR A 72 -8.98 -31.83 -7.68
N PRO A 73 -8.56 -33.03 -7.25
CA PRO A 73 -9.34 -33.80 -6.28
C PRO A 73 -9.56 -33.01 -5.00
N GLN A 74 -10.68 -33.22 -4.34
CA GLN A 74 -11.04 -32.49 -3.13
C GLN A 74 -9.92 -32.55 -2.07
N GLY A 75 -9.54 -31.38 -1.54
CA GLY A 75 -8.47 -31.24 -0.55
C GLY A 75 -7.04 -31.31 -1.11
N LEU A 76 -6.88 -31.49 -2.42
CA LEU A 76 -5.57 -31.41 -3.10
C LEU A 76 -5.47 -30.14 -3.92
N THR A 77 -4.24 -29.65 -4.04
CA THR A 77 -3.89 -28.42 -4.76
C THR A 77 -2.95 -28.73 -5.91
N ALA A 78 -2.70 -27.71 -6.74
CA ALA A 78 -1.76 -27.77 -7.87
C ALA A 78 -0.39 -28.36 -7.51
N GLY A 79 0.20 -27.95 -6.38
CA GLY A 79 1.51 -28.44 -5.91
C GLY A 79 1.51 -29.95 -5.58
N LYS A 80 0.39 -30.49 -5.12
CA LYS A 80 0.24 -31.95 -4.87
C LYS A 80 -0.18 -32.73 -6.11
N CYS A 81 -0.57 -32.06 -7.18
CA CYS A 81 -1.11 -32.65 -8.41
C CYS A 81 -0.35 -32.20 -9.67
N VAL A 82 0.98 -32.11 -9.60
CA VAL A 82 1.84 -31.61 -10.68
C VAL A 82 1.59 -32.27 -12.04
N ASN A 83 1.26 -33.56 -12.07
CA ASN A 83 0.96 -34.28 -13.32
C ASN A 83 -0.33 -33.77 -13.99
N ARG A 84 -1.33 -33.35 -13.21
CA ARG A 84 -2.53 -32.70 -13.76
C ARG A 84 -2.21 -31.30 -14.25
N LEU A 85 -1.41 -30.55 -13.50
CA LEU A 85 -0.99 -29.22 -13.95
C LEU A 85 -0.22 -29.29 -15.29
N ARG A 86 0.63 -30.31 -15.45
CA ARG A 86 1.39 -30.53 -16.68
C ARG A 86 0.51 -30.84 -17.91
N SER A 87 -0.74 -31.28 -17.74
CA SER A 87 -1.63 -31.48 -18.91
C SER A 87 -2.04 -30.18 -19.59
N GLU A 88 -1.96 -29.05 -18.88
CA GLU A 88 -2.24 -27.72 -19.42
C GLU A 88 -0.99 -27.01 -19.94
N TYR A 89 0.09 -27.76 -20.20
CA TYR A 89 1.29 -27.18 -20.77
C TYR A 89 1.01 -26.67 -22.18
N ASP A 90 1.25 -25.39 -22.38
CA ASP A 90 1.18 -24.74 -23.68
C ASP A 90 2.59 -24.52 -24.24
N ASP A 91 2.83 -25.09 -25.42
CA ASP A 91 4.12 -25.01 -26.12
C ASP A 91 4.46 -23.59 -26.59
N GLU A 92 3.45 -22.73 -26.83
CA GLU A 92 3.68 -21.36 -27.28
C GLU A 92 4.20 -20.46 -26.15
N THR A 93 3.57 -20.56 -24.97
CA THR A 93 3.99 -19.79 -23.78
C THR A 93 5.10 -20.48 -22.99
N GLY A 94 5.31 -21.79 -23.19
CA GLY A 94 6.27 -22.60 -22.46
C GLY A 94 5.92 -22.78 -20.98
N ALA A 95 4.64 -22.71 -20.63
CA ALA A 95 4.12 -22.74 -19.27
C ALA A 95 2.79 -23.50 -19.17
N CYS A 96 2.45 -23.98 -17.97
CA CYS A 96 1.16 -24.60 -17.69
C CYS A 96 0.11 -23.52 -17.45
N TYR A 97 -0.95 -23.49 -18.25
CA TYR A 97 -2.00 -22.49 -18.13
C TYR A 97 -2.96 -22.84 -16.99
N LEU A 98 -3.02 -21.97 -15.97
CA LEU A 98 -3.88 -22.18 -14.78
C LEU A 98 -5.31 -21.66 -14.97
N GLY A 99 -5.50 -20.66 -15.84
CA GLY A 99 -6.81 -20.07 -16.12
C GLY A 99 -6.83 -18.54 -16.14
N ASP A 100 -8.05 -18.01 -16.08
CA ASP A 100 -8.34 -16.57 -16.17
C ASP A 100 -8.75 -15.99 -14.82
N ILE A 101 -8.31 -14.76 -14.57
CA ILE A 101 -8.72 -13.94 -13.42
C ILE A 101 -9.20 -12.59 -13.93
N ILE A 102 -10.33 -12.12 -13.42
CA ILE A 102 -10.91 -10.81 -13.74
C ILE A 102 -11.00 -10.02 -12.43
N ILE A 103 -10.45 -8.81 -12.41
CA ILE A 103 -10.42 -7.94 -11.22
C ILE A 103 -11.08 -6.60 -11.55
N SER A 104 -12.02 -6.18 -10.71
CA SER A 104 -12.58 -4.84 -10.73
C SER A 104 -11.69 -3.85 -9.98
N VAL A 105 -11.23 -2.81 -10.68
CA VAL A 105 -10.45 -1.72 -10.06
C VAL A 105 -11.31 -0.85 -9.13
N PRO A 106 -12.56 -0.47 -9.49
CA PRO A 106 -13.44 0.24 -8.56
C PRO A 106 -13.66 -0.51 -7.23
N HIS A 107 -13.92 -1.83 -7.27
CA HIS A 107 -14.04 -2.63 -6.05
C HIS A 107 -12.72 -2.69 -5.28
N MET A 108 -11.59 -2.90 -5.96
CA MET A 108 -10.27 -2.89 -5.32
C MET A 108 -9.99 -1.57 -4.59
N ILE A 109 -10.32 -0.42 -5.18
CA ILE A 109 -10.14 0.89 -4.53
C ILE A 109 -11.10 1.02 -3.33
N ALA A 110 -12.36 0.64 -3.50
CA ALA A 110 -13.37 0.71 -2.44
C ALA A 110 -13.00 -0.19 -1.24
N GLN A 111 -12.56 -1.42 -1.49
CA GLN A 111 -12.11 -2.37 -0.47
C GLN A 111 -10.81 -1.92 0.20
N ALA A 112 -9.87 -1.36 -0.56
CA ALA A 112 -8.65 -0.78 0.00
C ALA A 112 -9.00 0.31 1.03
N HIS A 113 -9.97 1.18 0.71
CA HIS A 113 -10.46 2.20 1.63
C HIS A 113 -11.27 1.61 2.79
N GLU A 114 -12.23 0.70 2.52
CA GLU A 114 -13.10 0.07 3.55
C GLU A 114 -12.29 -0.69 4.60
N TYR A 115 -11.28 -1.43 4.17
CA TYR A 115 -10.46 -2.28 5.04
C TYR A 115 -9.15 -1.61 5.47
N ASN A 116 -8.96 -0.33 5.16
CA ASN A 116 -7.76 0.44 5.50
C ASN A 116 -6.47 -0.28 5.04
N HIS A 117 -6.47 -0.71 3.78
CA HIS A 117 -5.34 -1.33 3.11
C HIS A 117 -4.77 -0.38 2.06
N SER A 118 -3.47 -0.52 1.76
CA SER A 118 -2.94 0.10 0.55
C SER A 118 -3.56 -0.55 -0.70
N GLN A 119 -3.74 0.23 -1.77
CA GLN A 119 -4.19 -0.31 -3.05
C GLN A 119 -3.27 -1.43 -3.55
N ALA A 120 -1.96 -1.36 -3.29
CA ALA A 120 -1.01 -2.42 -3.65
C ALA A 120 -1.31 -3.73 -2.93
N ARG A 121 -1.61 -3.67 -1.63
CA ARG A 121 -1.99 -4.83 -0.84
C ARG A 121 -3.31 -5.41 -1.35
N GLU A 122 -4.31 -4.57 -1.61
CA GLU A 122 -5.62 -5.03 -2.06
C GLU A 122 -5.56 -5.65 -3.46
N ALA A 123 -4.84 -5.02 -4.39
CA ALA A 123 -4.58 -5.55 -5.72
C ALA A 123 -3.89 -6.93 -5.67
N ALA A 124 -2.83 -7.04 -4.85
CA ALA A 124 -2.12 -8.30 -4.65
C ALA A 124 -3.02 -9.35 -3.98
N TYR A 125 -3.82 -8.96 -2.98
CA TYR A 125 -4.75 -9.85 -2.29
C TYR A 125 -5.78 -10.44 -3.25
N LEU A 126 -6.48 -9.61 -4.04
CA LEU A 126 -7.47 -10.08 -5.02
C LEU A 126 -6.85 -11.03 -6.04
N LEU A 127 -5.63 -10.73 -6.51
CA LEU A 127 -4.92 -11.63 -7.43
C LEU A 127 -4.54 -12.95 -6.76
N VAL A 128 -3.95 -12.91 -5.56
CA VAL A 128 -3.55 -14.12 -4.81
C VAL A 128 -4.77 -14.98 -4.49
N HIS A 129 -5.86 -14.37 -4.05
CA HIS A 129 -7.14 -15.03 -3.84
C HIS A 129 -7.63 -15.73 -5.11
N GLY A 130 -7.57 -15.02 -6.24
CA GLY A 130 -7.93 -15.56 -7.53
C GLY A 130 -7.07 -16.76 -7.94
N ILE A 131 -5.74 -16.66 -7.79
CA ILE A 131 -4.79 -17.74 -8.09
C ILE A 131 -4.98 -18.94 -7.15
N CYS A 132 -5.26 -18.72 -5.86
CA CYS A 132 -5.56 -19.80 -4.93
C CYS A 132 -6.73 -20.64 -5.43
N HIS A 133 -7.80 -20.02 -5.93
CA HIS A 133 -8.89 -20.76 -6.57
C HIS A 133 -8.44 -21.51 -7.82
N LEU A 134 -7.60 -20.91 -8.68
CA LEU A 134 -7.04 -21.61 -9.84
C LEU A 134 -6.20 -22.83 -9.44
N MET A 135 -5.53 -22.80 -8.30
CA MET A 135 -4.72 -23.90 -7.77
C MET A 135 -5.51 -24.95 -6.99
N GLY A 136 -6.84 -24.80 -6.86
CA GLY A 136 -7.73 -25.76 -6.20
C GLY A 136 -8.04 -25.48 -4.73
N TYR A 137 -7.70 -24.29 -4.22
CA TYR A 137 -8.20 -23.86 -2.91
C TYR A 137 -9.68 -23.46 -3.01
N ASP A 138 -10.43 -23.78 -1.96
CA ASP A 138 -11.82 -23.36 -1.80
C ASP A 138 -12.00 -22.80 -0.38
N HIS A 139 -13.11 -22.11 -0.14
CA HIS A 139 -13.45 -21.51 1.13
C HIS A 139 -14.91 -21.77 1.53
N ILE A 140 -15.54 -22.82 0.98
CA ILE A 140 -16.90 -23.25 1.35
C ILE A 140 -16.89 -23.85 2.77
N ALA A 141 -16.00 -24.82 3.06
CA ALA A 141 -15.90 -25.40 4.39
C ALA A 141 -14.99 -24.57 5.31
N PRO A 142 -15.22 -24.56 6.65
CA PRO A 142 -14.40 -23.80 7.60
C PRO A 142 -12.90 -24.12 7.54
N ASP A 143 -12.54 -25.39 7.38
CA ASP A 143 -11.15 -25.83 7.31
C ASP A 143 -10.48 -25.41 6.00
N GLU A 144 -11.19 -25.52 4.87
CA GLU A 144 -10.71 -25.08 3.56
C GLU A 144 -10.47 -23.56 3.55
N LYS A 145 -11.43 -22.79 4.11
CA LYS A 145 -11.30 -21.35 4.31
C LYS A 145 -10.07 -20.99 5.16
N ARG A 146 -9.79 -21.75 6.22
CA ARG A 146 -8.61 -21.52 7.06
C ARG A 146 -7.31 -21.79 6.31
N ASN A 147 -7.27 -22.84 5.51
CA ASN A 147 -6.10 -23.20 4.70
C ASN A 147 -5.82 -22.15 3.63
N MET A 148 -6.85 -21.70 2.91
CA MET A 148 -6.72 -20.64 1.91
C MET A 148 -6.22 -19.34 2.55
N ARG A 149 -6.82 -18.91 3.67
CA ARG A 149 -6.37 -17.71 4.40
C ARG A 149 -4.92 -17.79 4.83
N ARG A 150 -4.49 -18.94 5.34
CA ARG A 150 -3.10 -19.14 5.75
C ARG A 150 -2.14 -19.02 4.56
N MET A 151 -2.54 -19.51 3.38
CA MET A 151 -1.76 -19.37 2.16
C MET A 151 -1.71 -17.92 1.68
N GLU A 152 -2.85 -17.23 1.63
CA GLU A 152 -2.95 -15.80 1.29
C GLU A 152 -2.05 -14.94 2.18
N GLU A 153 -2.12 -15.13 3.50
CA GLU A 153 -1.30 -14.38 4.47
C GLU A 153 0.19 -14.68 4.28
N LYS A 154 0.56 -15.95 4.11
CA LYS A 154 1.96 -16.36 3.86
C LYS A 154 2.54 -15.71 2.61
N ILE A 155 1.75 -15.62 1.52
CA ILE A 155 2.18 -15.02 0.25
C ILE A 155 2.32 -13.50 0.39
N LEU A 156 1.31 -12.84 0.95
CA LEU A 156 1.34 -11.39 1.18
C LEU A 156 2.47 -10.96 2.12
N GLU A 157 2.78 -11.77 3.14
CA GLU A 157 3.94 -11.56 4.01
C GLU A 157 5.27 -11.67 3.27
N ALA A 158 5.39 -12.62 2.33
CA ALA A 158 6.61 -12.88 1.59
C ALA A 158 6.98 -11.72 0.62
N VAL A 159 6.00 -10.96 0.15
CA VAL A 159 6.20 -9.80 -0.73
C VAL A 159 6.18 -8.47 0.01
N SER A 160 6.35 -8.50 1.34
CA SER A 160 6.27 -7.30 2.19
C SER A 160 4.97 -6.50 2.04
N LEU A 161 3.90 -7.10 1.52
CA LEU A 161 2.55 -6.52 1.48
C LEU A 161 1.75 -7.07 2.66
N ARG A 162 2.34 -7.02 3.86
CA ARG A 162 1.64 -7.40 5.08
C ARG A 162 0.38 -6.54 5.20
N ARG A 163 -0.65 -7.08 5.87
CA ARG A 163 -1.58 -6.18 6.57
C ARG A 163 -0.71 -5.20 7.35
N VAL A 164 -1.11 -3.94 7.40
CA VAL A 164 -0.72 -3.13 8.54
C VAL A 164 -1.30 -3.89 9.74
N SER A 165 -0.52 -4.78 10.35
CA SER A 165 -0.82 -5.30 11.67
C SER A 165 -0.63 -4.10 12.59
N GLY A 166 -1.72 -3.37 12.71
CA GLY A 166 -1.81 -2.07 13.34
C GLY A 166 -3.24 -1.59 13.21
N THR A 167 -4.16 -2.31 13.85
CA THR A 167 -5.48 -1.83 14.26
C THR A 167 -5.37 -0.71 15.33
N ASP A 168 -4.33 0.12 15.30
CA ASP A 168 -3.99 1.07 16.37
C ASP A 168 -3.95 2.53 15.91
N PHE A 169 -4.21 2.79 14.63
CA PHE A 169 -4.44 4.15 14.14
C PHE A 169 -5.93 4.46 14.14
N SER A 170 -6.29 5.57 14.79
CA SER A 170 -7.62 6.16 14.71
C SER A 170 -7.96 6.56 13.26
N PRO A 171 -9.25 6.70 12.91
CA PRO A 171 -9.67 7.18 11.59
C PRO A 171 -8.96 8.48 11.17
N GLU A 172 -8.74 9.38 12.12
CA GLU A 172 -8.07 10.66 11.91
C GLU A 172 -6.58 10.51 11.55
N GLU A 173 -5.93 9.48 12.07
CA GLU A 173 -4.54 9.13 11.76
C GLU A 173 -4.42 8.41 10.42
N THR A 174 -5.38 7.54 10.10
CA THR A 174 -5.48 6.93 8.77
C THR A 174 -5.63 7.99 7.68
N GLU A 175 -6.55 8.95 7.85
CA GLU A 175 -6.72 10.08 6.92
C GLU A 175 -5.40 10.84 6.73
N LEU A 176 -4.65 11.04 7.81
CA LEU A 176 -3.38 11.75 7.78
C LEU A 176 -2.29 10.95 7.03
N ILE A 177 -2.23 9.64 7.23
CA ILE A 177 -1.31 8.72 6.55
C ILE A 177 -1.59 8.71 5.05
N GLU A 178 -2.86 8.58 4.65
CA GLU A 178 -3.27 8.59 3.24
C GLU A 178 -2.91 9.92 2.57
N ALA A 179 -3.20 11.04 3.23
CA ALA A 179 -2.84 12.37 2.74
C ALA A 179 -1.33 12.53 2.55
N ALA A 180 -0.50 11.94 3.44
CA ALA A 180 0.95 11.96 3.29
C ALA A 180 1.43 11.13 2.10
N PHE A 181 0.85 9.96 1.84
CA PHE A 181 1.16 9.16 0.66
C PHE A 181 0.78 9.86 -0.64
N LEU A 182 -0.41 10.45 -0.71
CA LEU A 182 -0.84 11.24 -1.88
C LEU A 182 0.06 12.46 -2.10
N ALA A 183 0.50 13.12 -1.03
CA ALA A 183 1.42 14.24 -1.14
C ALA A 183 2.78 13.80 -1.71
N MET A 184 3.28 12.61 -1.34
CA MET A 184 4.55 12.06 -1.82
C MET A 184 4.60 11.95 -3.35
N GLU A 185 3.47 11.69 -4.02
CA GLU A 185 3.39 11.60 -5.49
C GLU A 185 3.76 12.91 -6.19
N ASN A 186 3.62 14.04 -5.50
CA ASN A 186 3.93 15.37 -6.04
C ASN A 186 5.37 15.82 -5.76
N SER A 187 6.20 14.96 -5.15
CA SER A 187 7.59 15.26 -4.83
C SER A 187 8.38 15.71 -6.07
N TYR A 188 9.10 16.82 -5.93
CA TYR A 188 10.10 17.25 -6.91
C TYR A 188 11.48 16.85 -6.38
N SER A 189 11.89 15.61 -6.69
CA SER A 189 13.18 15.06 -6.25
C SER A 189 14.03 14.50 -7.40
N PRO A 190 14.37 15.30 -8.44
CA PRO A 190 15.10 14.79 -9.60
C PRO A 190 16.58 14.50 -9.33
N TYR A 191 17.14 14.95 -8.19
CA TYR A 191 18.56 14.76 -7.86
C TYR A 191 18.77 13.53 -6.97
N SER A 192 17.97 13.37 -5.91
CA SER A 192 18.09 12.19 -5.03
C SER A 192 17.25 11.00 -5.47
N HIS A 193 16.18 11.23 -6.24
CA HIS A 193 15.14 10.24 -6.53
C HIS A 193 14.50 9.63 -5.26
N TYR A 194 14.50 10.40 -4.17
CA TYR A 194 13.97 9.99 -2.87
C TYR A 194 12.71 10.82 -2.54
N PRO A 195 11.51 10.37 -2.97
CA PRO A 195 10.28 11.10 -2.71
C PRO A 195 9.83 10.90 -1.27
N VAL A 196 9.42 12.00 -0.64
CA VAL A 196 8.85 12.06 0.72
C VAL A 196 7.60 12.94 0.67
N GLY A 197 6.53 12.47 1.30
CA GLY A 197 5.30 13.22 1.53
C GLY A 197 5.04 13.41 3.01
N ALA A 198 4.34 14.47 3.36
CA ALA A 198 3.93 14.75 4.74
C ALA A 198 2.53 15.35 4.77
N ALA A 199 1.80 15.05 5.84
CA ALA A 199 0.51 15.67 6.13
C ALA A 199 0.44 16.05 7.62
N ILE A 200 0.04 17.29 7.89
CA ILE A 200 -0.07 17.87 9.23
C ILE A 200 -1.54 18.07 9.56
N ARG A 201 -1.95 17.59 10.74
CA ARG A 201 -3.23 17.91 11.37
C ARG A 201 -3.02 19.06 12.35
N THR A 202 -3.81 20.11 12.21
CA THR A 202 -3.79 21.26 13.11
C THR A 202 -4.78 21.08 14.27
N ASN A 203 -4.69 21.92 15.31
CA ASN A 203 -5.61 21.85 16.45
C ASN A 203 -7.07 22.22 16.10
N ASP A 204 -7.30 22.91 14.99
CA ASP A 204 -8.63 23.18 14.41
C ASP A 204 -9.04 22.11 13.39
N GLU A 205 -8.41 20.94 13.43
CA GLU A 205 -8.70 19.72 12.66
C GLU A 205 -8.50 19.82 11.14
N ARG A 206 -7.99 20.94 10.62
CA ARG A 206 -7.58 21.08 9.22
C ARG A 206 -6.34 20.22 8.91
N VAL A 207 -6.25 19.76 7.65
CA VAL A 207 -5.12 18.96 7.15
C VAL A 207 -4.36 19.72 6.08
N PHE A 208 -3.04 19.81 6.23
CA PHE A 208 -2.14 20.44 5.28
C PHE A 208 -1.08 19.46 4.79
N THR A 209 -0.96 19.33 3.48
CA THR A 209 -0.02 18.40 2.85
C THR A 209 1.21 19.11 2.28
N GLY A 210 2.30 18.36 2.16
CA GLY A 210 3.54 18.81 1.56
C GLY A 210 4.39 17.66 1.04
N CYS A 211 5.32 17.95 0.13
CA CYS A 211 6.31 17.02 -0.37
C CYS A 211 7.70 17.68 -0.38
N ASN A 212 8.76 16.88 -0.49
CA ASN A 212 10.09 17.44 -0.65
C ASN A 212 10.27 18.07 -2.04
N ILE A 213 10.93 19.23 -2.05
CA ILE A 213 11.21 20.03 -3.24
C ILE A 213 12.70 20.31 -3.26
N GLU A 214 13.40 19.63 -4.16
CA GLU A 214 14.83 19.78 -4.33
C GLU A 214 15.17 20.98 -5.21
N ASN A 215 16.41 21.44 -5.10
CA ASN A 215 16.94 22.53 -5.90
C ASN A 215 18.36 22.20 -6.35
N ALA A 216 18.79 22.71 -7.51
CA ALA A 216 20.17 22.58 -7.98
C ALA A 216 21.20 23.11 -6.96
N SER A 217 20.84 24.18 -6.23
CA SER A 217 21.58 24.61 -5.05
C SER A 217 21.01 23.89 -3.83
N PHE A 218 21.67 22.80 -3.42
CA PHE A 218 21.13 21.84 -2.45
C PHE A 218 20.78 22.48 -1.09
N GLY A 219 21.41 23.59 -0.71
CA GLY A 219 21.06 24.34 0.50
C GLY A 219 19.65 24.95 0.49
N LEU A 220 19.02 25.05 -0.69
CA LEU A 220 17.66 25.56 -0.88
C LEU A 220 16.59 24.45 -0.90
N THR A 221 16.98 23.18 -0.74
CA THR A 221 16.04 22.05 -0.70
C THR A 221 15.11 22.15 0.52
N ASN A 222 13.81 22.01 0.28
CA ASN A 222 12.81 21.95 1.33
C ASN A 222 12.27 20.53 1.52
N CYS A 223 12.16 20.10 2.78
CA CYS A 223 11.63 18.77 3.10
C CYS A 223 10.10 18.79 3.13
N ALA A 224 9.47 17.61 3.03
CA ALA A 224 8.02 17.47 2.99
C ALA A 224 7.33 18.05 4.21
N GLU A 225 7.91 17.81 5.40
CA GLU A 225 7.43 18.27 6.69
C GLU A 225 7.41 19.80 6.76
N ARG A 226 8.49 20.44 6.28
CA ARG A 226 8.61 21.90 6.23
C ARG A 226 7.65 22.50 5.20
N THR A 227 7.48 21.85 4.04
CA THR A 227 6.48 22.27 3.05
C THR A 227 5.07 22.25 3.65
N ALA A 228 4.67 21.16 4.32
CA ALA A 228 3.38 21.05 4.98
C ALA A 228 3.21 22.09 6.11
N ALA A 229 4.23 22.27 6.96
CA ALA A 229 4.20 23.21 8.07
C ALA A 229 4.08 24.66 7.59
N PHE A 230 4.91 25.07 6.63
CA PHE A 230 4.86 26.43 6.10
C PHE A 230 3.54 26.72 5.38
N LYS A 231 2.96 25.72 4.69
CA LYS A 231 1.62 25.86 4.11
C LYS A 231 0.58 26.13 5.19
N ALA A 232 0.53 25.31 6.24
CA ALA A 232 -0.38 25.48 7.37
C ALA A 232 -0.25 26.87 8.01
N VAL A 233 0.98 27.30 8.30
CA VAL A 233 1.26 28.61 8.91
C VAL A 233 0.86 29.75 8.00
N SER A 234 1.13 29.65 6.70
CA SER A 234 0.72 30.67 5.72
C SER A 234 -0.80 30.82 5.61
N GLU A 235 -1.55 29.78 5.97
CA GLU A 235 -3.01 29.73 6.02
C GLU A 235 -3.57 29.93 7.44
N GLY A 236 -2.75 30.49 8.34
CA GLY A 236 -3.13 30.92 9.68
C GLY A 236 -3.20 29.83 10.74
N ALA A 237 -2.74 28.60 10.45
CA ALA A 237 -2.68 27.52 11.42
C ALA A 237 -1.27 27.36 11.99
N CYS A 238 -1.06 27.82 13.23
CA CYS A 238 0.26 27.84 13.88
C CYS A 238 0.41 26.82 15.02
N HIS A 239 -0.53 25.88 15.16
CA HIS A 239 -0.48 24.81 16.16
C HIS A 239 -0.91 23.48 15.56
N PHE A 240 -0.05 22.47 15.74
CA PHE A 240 -0.16 21.14 15.13
C PHE A 240 -0.36 20.07 16.20
N LYS A 241 -1.26 19.13 15.91
CA LYS A 241 -1.60 17.99 16.75
C LYS A 241 -0.81 16.74 16.35
N ALA A 242 -0.70 16.48 15.05
CA ALA A 242 0.00 15.33 14.51
C ALA A 242 0.58 15.61 13.12
N ILE A 243 1.62 14.86 12.75
CA ILE A 243 2.17 14.80 11.40
C ILE A 243 2.39 13.35 10.98
N ALA A 244 1.95 12.97 9.79
CA ALA A 244 2.35 11.73 9.13
C ALA A 244 3.42 12.02 8.07
N ILE A 245 4.44 11.18 7.99
CA ILE A 245 5.57 11.29 7.05
C ILE A 245 5.69 9.98 6.29
N ALA A 246 5.47 10.07 4.98
CA ALA A 246 5.47 8.94 4.05
C ALA A 246 6.73 8.96 3.17
N GLY A 247 7.36 7.80 3.01
CA GLY A 247 8.48 7.61 2.08
C GLY A 247 8.49 6.20 1.50
N ARG A 248 9.41 5.92 0.58
CA ARG A 248 9.66 4.55 0.07
C ARG A 248 10.30 3.62 1.11
N LYS A 249 10.93 4.22 2.13
CA LYS A 249 11.48 3.60 3.34
C LYS A 249 11.19 4.53 4.52
N PRO A 250 11.24 4.06 5.79
CA PRO A 250 10.99 4.90 6.95
C PRO A 250 11.84 6.18 6.91
N SER A 251 11.16 7.32 6.76
CA SER A 251 11.76 8.63 6.49
C SER A 251 11.59 9.52 7.71
N TRP A 252 12.52 9.40 8.66
CA TRP A 252 12.51 10.19 9.88
C TRP A 252 12.77 11.67 9.62
N PRO A 253 12.11 12.60 10.34
CA PRO A 253 12.30 14.02 10.10
C PRO A 253 13.72 14.45 10.44
N CYS A 254 14.33 15.23 9.55
CA CYS A 254 15.69 15.72 9.74
C CYS A 254 15.74 16.80 10.85
N GLY A 255 16.95 17.14 11.32
CA GLY A 255 17.11 18.12 12.41
C GLY A 255 16.44 19.47 12.13
N ALA A 256 16.50 19.96 10.89
CA ALA A 256 15.84 21.21 10.51
C ALA A 256 14.31 21.11 10.59
N CYS A 257 13.72 19.98 10.16
CA CYS A 257 12.29 19.75 10.27
C CYS A 257 11.84 19.67 11.72
N ARG A 258 12.59 18.95 12.57
CA ARG A 258 12.30 18.88 14.02
C ARG A 258 12.26 20.27 14.63
N GLN A 259 13.24 21.11 14.31
CA GLN A 259 13.32 22.47 14.84
C GLN A 259 12.16 23.37 14.34
N VAL A 260 11.78 23.27 13.07
CA VAL A 260 10.63 24.01 12.51
C VAL A 260 9.32 23.56 13.16
N LEU A 261 9.14 22.25 13.34
CA LEU A 261 7.94 21.73 14.00
C LEU A 261 7.88 22.16 15.48
N HIS A 262 9.04 22.24 16.14
CA HIS A 262 9.14 22.64 17.55
C HIS A 262 8.70 24.09 17.78
N GLU A 263 8.95 24.99 16.83
CA GLU A 263 8.51 26.39 16.89
C GLU A 263 6.98 26.52 17.07
N PHE A 264 6.21 25.62 16.45
CA PHE A 264 4.74 25.71 16.39
C PHE A 264 4.02 24.76 17.37
N SER A 265 4.66 23.64 17.73
CA SER A 265 4.12 22.63 18.64
C SER A 265 5.22 22.00 19.50
N PRO A 266 5.70 22.71 20.55
CA PRO A 266 6.69 22.16 21.45
C PRO A 266 6.09 21.01 22.27
N GLY A 267 6.66 19.80 22.15
CA GLY A 267 6.34 18.64 22.99
C GLY A 267 5.17 17.78 22.52
N ASP A 268 4.01 18.38 22.25
CA ASP A 268 2.75 17.63 22.06
C ASP A 268 2.48 17.17 20.61
N LEU A 269 3.44 17.35 19.69
CA LEU A 269 3.29 16.92 18.31
C LEU A 269 3.57 15.41 18.17
N LYS A 270 2.52 14.64 17.87
CA LYS A 270 2.67 13.22 17.47
C LYS A 270 3.24 13.11 16.06
N ILE A 271 4.22 12.23 15.86
CA ILE A 271 4.85 11.95 14.57
C ILE A 271 4.59 10.50 14.21
N ILE A 272 4.07 10.27 13.00
CA ILE A 272 3.77 8.97 12.44
C ILE A 272 4.67 8.75 11.21
N ILE A 273 5.50 7.72 11.23
CA ILE A 273 6.39 7.36 10.13
C ILE A 273 5.81 6.14 9.41
N VAL A 274 5.60 6.26 8.11
CA VAL A 274 5.01 5.21 7.28
C VAL A 274 5.82 4.98 6.01
N ALA A 275 5.95 3.71 5.63
CA ALA A 275 6.54 3.32 4.36
C ALA A 275 5.95 1.97 3.90
N PRO A 276 5.77 1.74 2.59
CA PRO A 276 5.26 0.46 2.10
C PRO A 276 6.21 -0.69 2.49
N GLY A 277 5.65 -1.72 3.14
CA GLY A 277 6.38 -2.90 3.57
C GLY A 277 7.22 -2.77 4.84
N TYR A 278 7.06 -1.67 5.58
CA TYR A 278 7.65 -1.46 6.91
C TYR A 278 6.56 -1.33 7.96
N GLU A 279 6.87 -1.68 9.21
CA GLU A 279 6.01 -1.32 10.34
C GLU A 279 5.93 0.21 10.48
N ALA A 280 4.73 0.71 10.78
CA ALA A 280 4.54 2.12 11.08
C ALA A 280 5.11 2.41 12.48
N GLU A 281 5.86 3.51 12.59
CA GLU A 281 6.46 3.92 13.86
C GLU A 281 5.83 5.22 14.33
N THR A 282 5.63 5.35 15.65
CA THR A 282 5.10 6.58 16.24
C THR A 282 5.99 7.06 17.38
N CYS A 283 6.12 8.38 17.50
CA CYS A 283 6.82 9.03 18.61
C CYS A 283 6.28 10.45 18.80
N PHE A 284 6.74 11.13 19.85
CA PHE A 284 6.50 12.56 20.01
C PHE A 284 7.72 13.37 19.57
N LEU A 285 7.49 14.61 19.14
CA LEU A 285 8.58 15.50 18.77
C LEU A 285 9.60 15.71 19.91
N SER A 286 9.14 15.68 21.17
CA SER A 286 10.02 15.75 22.35
C SER A 286 11.05 14.64 22.41
N ASP A 287 10.73 13.45 21.89
CA ASP A 287 11.63 12.29 21.88
C ASP A 287 12.73 12.48 20.83
N LEU A 288 12.42 13.21 19.75
CA LEU A 288 13.33 13.45 18.64
C LEU A 288 14.18 14.71 18.80
N LEU A 289 13.76 15.65 19.65
CA LEU A 289 14.46 16.90 19.91
C LEU A 289 14.45 17.23 21.41
N PRO A 290 15.15 16.43 22.25
CA PRO A 290 15.27 16.72 23.67
C PRO A 290 16.08 18.01 23.88
N HIS A 291 15.72 18.78 24.92
CA HIS A 291 16.36 20.06 25.23
C HIS A 291 16.40 21.02 24.04
N ALA A 292 15.31 21.05 23.26
CA ALA A 292 15.17 21.90 22.09
C ALA A 292 15.39 23.38 22.44
N PHE A 293 16.13 24.07 21.59
CA PHE A 293 16.20 25.53 21.60
C PHE A 293 14.88 26.09 21.07
N GLY A 294 14.35 27.15 21.69
CA GLY A 294 13.12 27.78 21.27
C GLY A 294 12.97 29.23 21.74
N PRO A 295 11.78 29.83 21.55
CA PRO A 295 11.52 31.23 21.92
C PRO A 295 11.83 31.57 23.39
N ASN A 296 11.72 30.60 24.30
CA ASN A 296 12.01 30.79 25.72
C ASN A 296 13.50 31.06 26.00
N ASP A 297 14.41 30.58 25.14
CA ASP A 297 15.86 30.79 25.30
C ASP A 297 16.32 32.18 24.83
N LEU A 298 15.47 32.88 24.07
CA LEU A 298 15.76 34.22 23.56
C LEU A 298 15.48 35.32 24.59
N ASN A 299 14.59 35.06 25.54
CA ASN A 299 14.22 36.02 26.58
C ASN A 299 15.19 35.93 27.77
N THR A 300 16.29 36.68 27.68
CA THR A 300 17.12 36.97 28.85
C THR A 300 16.49 38.12 29.64
N GLU A 301 15.83 37.81 30.76
CA GLU A 301 15.43 38.84 31.76
C GLU A 301 16.64 39.58 32.38
N GLU A 302 17.87 39.33 31.94
CA GLU A 302 19.10 39.97 32.42
C GLU A 302 19.55 41.23 31.64
N GLN A 303 18.79 41.73 30.64
CA GLN A 303 19.12 43.00 29.97
C GLN A 303 18.41 44.24 30.56
N LYS A 304 18.20 44.25 31.89
CA LYS A 304 17.83 45.47 32.64
C LYS A 304 18.75 45.67 33.84
N LYS A 305 19.99 46.08 33.59
CA LYS A 305 20.82 46.85 34.53
C LYS A 305 21.64 47.88 33.77
#